data_AF-A0A095ANL7-F1
#
_entry.id   AF-A0A095ANL7-F1
#
_cell.length_a   1.000
_cell.length_b   1.000
_cell.length_c   1.000
_cell.angle_alpha   90.00
_cell.angle_beta   90.00
_cell.angle_gamma   90.00
#
_symmetry.space_group_name_H-M   'P 1'
#
loop_
_entity.id
_entity.type
_entity.pdbx_description
1 polymer ?
#
loop_
_entity_poly.entity_id
_entity_poly.type
_entity_poly.pdbx_seq_one_letter_code
_entity_poly.pdbx_strand_id
1 'polypeptide(L)'
;MKRQNVRTLSLIVVTFTYLLLGAAIFDALESEFEISEDVRLKENAEILRIKYNITIDDFEKITQLGIQMKPYKAGTQWKFAGAFYFSTTVITTIAKLYKEYIVDNVGNMLKIRSLACLN
;
A
#
# COMPACT_ATOMS: atom_id res chain seq x y z
N MET A 1 35.72 -16.19 -22.77
CA MET A 1 34.41 -16.49 -22.16
C MET A 1 33.37 -16.76 -23.24
N LYS A 2 32.46 -17.73 -23.05
CA LYS A 2 31.36 -17.96 -24.00
C LYS A 2 30.54 -16.68 -24.17
N ARG A 3 30.20 -16.33 -25.42
CA ARG A 3 29.49 -15.08 -25.78
C ARG A 3 28.16 -14.90 -25.04
N GLN A 4 27.53 -16.00 -24.63
CA GLN A 4 26.30 -16.03 -23.82
C GLN A 4 26.54 -15.50 -22.39
N ASN A 5 27.61 -15.93 -21.73
CA ASN A 5 27.93 -15.52 -20.37
C ASN A 5 28.24 -14.02 -20.28
N VAL A 6 28.88 -13.46 -21.33
CA VAL A 6 29.16 -12.02 -21.42
C VAL A 6 27.87 -11.22 -21.54
N ARG A 7 26.89 -11.68 -22.33
CA ARG A 7 25.58 -11.04 -22.46
C ARG A 7 24.82 -11.01 -21.14
N THR A 8 24.75 -12.15 -20.45
CA THR A 8 24.08 -12.24 -19.14
C THR A 8 24.75 -11.36 -18.10
N LEU A 9 26.08 -11.39 -18.00
CA LEU A 9 26.83 -10.57 -17.05
C LEU A 9 26.65 -9.07 -17.33
N SER A 10 26.70 -8.67 -18.61
CA SER A 10 26.45 -7.28 -19.00
C SER A 10 25.04 -6.82 -18.64
N LEU A 11 24.02 -7.67 -18.81
CA LEU A 11 22.64 -7.34 -18.45
C LEU A 11 22.52 -7.10 -16.94
N ILE A 12 23.11 -7.99 -16.14
CA ILE A 12 23.14 -7.87 -14.68
C ILE A 12 23.78 -6.54 -14.26
N VAL A 13 24.97 -6.23 -14.80
CA VAL A 13 25.68 -4.99 -14.45
C VAL A 13 24.85 -3.75 -14.82
N VAL A 14 24.28 -3.71 -16.02
CA VAL A 14 23.46 -2.56 -16.47
C VAL A 14 22.19 -2.41 -15.63
N THR A 15 21.53 -3.50 -15.27
CA THR A 15 20.34 -3.46 -14.40
C THR A 15 20.71 -2.95 -13.01
N PHE A 16 21.82 -3.40 -12.43
CA PHE A 16 22.28 -2.88 -11.14
C PHE A 16 22.62 -1.39 -11.21
N THR A 17 23.33 -0.93 -12.23
CA THR A 17 23.63 0.51 -12.38
C THR A 17 22.37 1.34 -12.60
N TYR A 18 21.38 0.82 -13.34
CA TYR A 18 20.07 1.47 -13.51
C TYR A 18 19.33 1.62 -12.17
N LEU A 19 19.32 0.58 -11.34
CA LEU A 19 18.69 0.64 -10.01
C LEU A 19 19.39 1.64 -9.08
N LEU A 20 20.73 1.66 -9.06
CA LEU A 20 21.50 2.62 -8.26
C LEU A 20 21.26 4.06 -8.70
N LEU A 21 21.26 4.30 -10.01
CA LEU A 21 20.98 5.63 -10.56
C LEU A 21 19.55 6.07 -10.26
N GLY A 22 18.58 5.17 -10.44
CA GLY A 22 17.18 5.42 -10.08
C GLY A 22 17.01 5.75 -8.60
N ALA A 23 17.68 5.01 -7.71
CA ALA A 23 17.66 5.28 -6.27
C ALA A 23 18.23 6.66 -5.94
N ALA A 24 19.35 7.05 -6.53
CA ALA A 24 19.94 8.38 -6.32
C ALA A 24 19.07 9.52 -6.85
N ILE A 25 18.43 9.33 -8.01
CA ILE A 25 17.49 10.30 -8.58
C ILE A 25 16.25 10.45 -7.70
N PHE A 26 15.62 9.34 -7.30
CA PHE A 26 14.44 9.40 -6.43
C PHE A 26 14.76 9.97 -5.05
N ASP A 27 15.92 9.65 -4.48
CA ASP A 27 16.38 10.26 -3.22
C ASP A 27 16.52 11.78 -3.35
N ALA A 28 17.17 12.26 -4.42
CA ALA A 28 17.34 13.70 -4.65
C ALA A 28 16.02 14.45 -4.95
N LEU A 29 15.01 13.77 -5.49
CA LEU A 29 13.74 14.39 -5.87
C LEU A 29 12.65 14.30 -4.79
N GLU A 30 12.58 13.18 -4.07
CA GLU A 30 11.43 12.88 -3.21
C GLU A 30 11.74 12.97 -1.71
N SER A 31 13.01 12.88 -1.29
CA SER A 31 13.36 12.82 0.15
C SER A 31 12.97 14.09 0.93
N GLU A 32 13.28 15.27 0.41
CA GLU A 32 12.91 16.53 1.05
C GLU A 32 11.39 16.72 1.10
N PHE A 33 10.69 16.31 0.04
CA PHE A 33 9.24 16.39 -0.04
C PHE A 33 8.58 15.48 1.00
N GLU A 34 9.04 14.23 1.15
CA GLU A 34 8.55 13.29 2.15
C GLU A 34 8.66 13.85 3.59
N ILE A 35 9.82 14.42 3.94
CA ILE A 35 10.05 15.02 5.27
C ILE A 35 9.10 16.20 5.48
N SER A 36 8.97 17.08 4.49
CA SER A 36 8.10 18.27 4.60
C SER A 36 6.63 17.88 4.75
N GLU A 37 6.18 16.86 4.03
CA GLU A 37 4.82 16.35 4.11
C GLU A 37 4.54 15.65 5.44
N ASP A 38 5.49 14.86 5.96
CA ASP A 38 5.36 14.23 7.28
C ASP A 38 5.17 15.27 8.39
N VAL A 39 6.00 16.33 8.37
CA VAL A 39 5.88 17.44 9.33
C VAL A 39 4.52 18.15 9.17
N ARG A 40 4.12 18.48 7.94
CA ARG A 40 2.85 19.15 7.67
C ARG A 40 1.65 18.31 8.11
N LEU A 41 1.68 16.99 7.88
CA LEU A 41 0.61 16.09 8.28
C LEU A 41 0.52 15.94 9.80
N LYS A 42 1.66 15.82 10.49
CA LYS A 42 1.72 15.75 11.96
C LYS A 42 1.21 17.03 12.60
N GLU A 43 1.60 18.20 12.08
CA GLU A 43 1.11 19.49 12.58
C GLU A 43 -0.41 19.61 12.42
N ASN A 44 -0.93 19.29 11.24
CA ASN A 44 -2.38 19.30 11.01
C ASN A 44 -3.13 18.31 11.92
N ALA A 45 -2.57 17.13 12.15
CA ALA A 45 -3.14 16.14 13.07
C ALA A 45 -3.21 16.68 14.51
N GLU A 46 -2.14 17.32 14.99
CA GLU A 46 -2.10 17.95 16.32
C GLU A 46 -3.08 19.11 16.45
N ILE A 47 -3.15 19.99 15.44
CA ILE A 47 -4.12 21.10 15.40
C ILE A 47 -5.54 20.57 15.51
N LEU A 48 -5.89 19.51 14.78
CA LEU A 48 -7.21 18.89 14.84
C LEU A 48 -7.46 18.25 16.20
N ARG A 49 -6.48 17.54 16.77
CA ARG A 49 -6.61 16.91 18.09
C ARG A 49 -6.92 17.94 19.17
N ILE A 50 -6.16 19.05 19.20
CA ILE A 50 -6.34 20.14 20.17
C ILE A 50 -7.67 20.86 19.93
N LYS A 51 -7.99 21.20 18.68
CA LYS A 51 -9.23 21.92 18.31
C LYS A 51 -10.49 21.20 18.78
N TYR A 52 -10.50 19.86 18.72
CA TYR A 52 -11.63 19.04 19.13
C TYR A 52 -11.45 18.38 20.51
N ASN A 53 -10.40 18.75 21.26
CA ASN A 53 -10.09 18.23 22.59
C ASN A 53 -10.11 16.69 22.69
N ILE A 54 -9.50 16.03 21.70
CA ILE A 54 -9.43 14.56 21.61
C ILE A 54 -8.22 14.06 22.41
N THR A 55 -8.40 12.98 23.17
CA THR A 55 -7.28 12.32 23.87
C THR A 55 -6.32 11.67 22.86
N ILE A 56 -5.06 11.45 23.26
CA ILE A 56 -4.08 10.78 22.38
C ILE A 56 -4.56 9.36 22.00
N ASP A 57 -5.10 8.62 22.97
CA ASP A 57 -5.57 7.25 22.79
C ASP A 57 -6.76 7.17 21.82
N ASP A 58 -7.71 8.11 21.93
CA ASP A 58 -8.89 8.11 21.05
C ASP A 58 -8.53 8.60 19.65
N PHE A 59 -7.59 9.53 19.52
CA PHE A 59 -7.09 9.97 18.23
C PHE A 59 -6.38 8.83 17.46
N GLU A 60 -5.59 8.01 18.17
CA GLU A 60 -4.97 6.82 17.60
C GLU A 60 -6.03 5.80 17.15
N LYS A 61 -7.03 5.50 18.01
CA LYS A 61 -8.13 4.60 17.65
C LYS A 61 -8.88 5.07 16.40
N ILE A 62 -9.21 6.36 16.31
CA ILE A 62 -9.92 6.93 15.15
C ILE A 62 -9.05 6.84 13.88
N THR A 63 -7.75 7.08 13.99
CA THR A 63 -6.81 6.96 12.86
C THR A 63 -6.73 5.51 12.36
N GLN A 64 -6.61 4.56 13.28
CA GLN A 64 -6.63 3.12 12.96
C GLN A 64 -7.94 2.70 12.29
N LEU A 65 -9.09 3.17 12.80
CA LEU A 65 -10.38 2.97 12.16
C LEU A 65 -10.43 3.59 10.76
N GLY A 66 -9.85 4.78 10.58
CA GLY A 66 -9.74 5.43 9.27
C GLY A 66 -8.97 4.60 8.25
N ILE A 67 -7.86 4.00 8.65
CA ILE A 67 -7.05 3.08 7.82
C ILE A 67 -7.88 1.84 7.45
N GLN A 68 -8.54 1.22 8.43
CA GLN A 68 -9.40 0.04 8.23
C GLN A 68 -10.64 0.34 7.37
N MET A 69 -11.15 1.58 7.42
CA MET A 69 -12.32 2.01 6.65
C MET A 69 -12.00 2.42 5.21
N LYS A 70 -10.73 2.76 4.90
CA LYS A 70 -10.26 3.07 3.54
C LYS A 70 -10.82 2.10 2.48
N PRO A 71 -10.86 0.77 2.72
CA PRO A 71 -11.40 -0.15 1.73
C PRO A 71 -12.88 -0.01 1.42
N TYR A 72 -13.68 0.35 2.41
CA TYR A 72 -15.12 0.44 2.26
C TYR A 72 -15.57 1.78 1.64
N LYS A 73 -14.71 2.81 1.68
CA LYS A 73 -14.97 4.10 1.01
C LYS A 73 -15.08 3.97 -0.52
N ALA A 74 -14.44 2.97 -1.11
CA ALA A 74 -14.51 2.70 -2.56
C ALA A 74 -15.78 1.93 -2.98
N GLY A 75 -16.73 1.68 -2.07
CA GLY A 75 -17.95 0.92 -2.35
C GLY A 75 -17.77 -0.60 -2.33
N THR A 76 -18.78 -1.35 -2.79
CA THR A 76 -18.77 -2.84 -2.73
C THR A 76 -17.84 -3.44 -3.80
N GLN A 77 -16.58 -3.68 -3.43
CA GLN A 77 -15.52 -4.19 -4.32
C GLN A 77 -15.71 -5.66 -4.74
N TRP A 78 -16.42 -6.47 -3.96
CA TRP A 78 -16.58 -7.92 -4.21
C TRP A 78 -17.86 -8.32 -4.94
N LYS A 79 -18.45 -7.40 -5.71
CA LYS A 79 -19.49 -7.77 -6.70
C LYS A 79 -18.83 -8.26 -8.00
N PHE A 80 -19.61 -8.91 -8.87
CA PHE A 80 -19.10 -9.53 -10.11
C PHE A 80 -18.15 -8.63 -10.90
N ALA A 81 -18.50 -7.36 -11.13
CA ALA A 81 -17.65 -6.41 -11.85
C ALA A 81 -16.28 -6.17 -11.20
N GLY A 82 -16.24 -6.05 -9.86
CA GLY A 82 -14.99 -5.87 -9.12
C GLY A 82 -14.15 -7.14 -9.06
N ALA A 83 -14.79 -8.32 -8.93
CA ALA A 83 -14.11 -9.62 -9.02
C ALA A 83 -13.53 -9.87 -10.43
N PHE A 84 -14.24 -9.46 -11.48
CA PHE A 84 -13.78 -9.54 -12.87
C PHE A 84 -12.61 -8.60 -13.15
N TYR A 85 -12.69 -7.34 -12.69
CA TYR A 85 -11.59 -6.38 -12.77
C TYR A 85 -10.34 -6.91 -12.03
N PHE A 86 -10.51 -7.39 -10.79
CA PHE A 86 -9.44 -8.00 -10.02
C PHE A 86 -8.76 -9.15 -10.78
N SER A 87 -9.54 -10.09 -11.31
CA SER A 87 -9.02 -11.22 -12.09
C SER A 87 -8.22 -10.76 -13.30
N THR A 88 -8.68 -9.72 -14.00
CA THR A 88 -7.98 -9.10 -15.14
C THR A 88 -6.64 -8.50 -14.71
N THR A 89 -6.58 -7.79 -13.58
CA THR A 89 -5.32 -7.21 -13.06
C THR A 89 -4.30 -8.27 -12.63
N VAL A 90 -4.77 -9.44 -12.20
CA VAL A 90 -3.91 -10.58 -11.82
C VAL A 90 -3.29 -11.20 -13.07
N ILE A 91 -4.10 -11.53 -14.09
CA ILE A 91 -3.58 -12.17 -15.32
C ILE A 91 -2.68 -11.23 -16.14
N THR A 92 -2.94 -9.92 -16.09
CA THR A 92 -2.12 -8.91 -16.78
C THR A 92 -0.87 -8.53 -15.99
N THR A 93 -0.67 -9.06 -14.78
CA THR A 93 0.42 -8.71 -13.85
C THR A 93 0.48 -7.22 -13.49
N ILE A 94 -0.59 -6.47 -13.78
CA ILE A 94 -0.71 -5.04 -13.46
C ILE A 94 -0.84 -4.84 -11.94
N ALA A 95 -1.41 -5.84 -11.25
CA ALA A 95 -1.79 -5.82 -9.83
C ALA A 95 -0.96 -4.86 -8.97
N LYS A 96 -1.41 -3.60 -8.91
CA LYS A 96 -0.91 -2.63 -7.94
C LYS A 96 -1.29 -3.17 -6.57
N LEU A 97 -0.37 -3.04 -5.62
CA LEU A 97 -0.41 -3.53 -4.24
C LEU A 97 -1.76 -3.33 -3.52
N TYR A 98 -2.75 -4.17 -3.81
CA TYR A 98 -3.89 -4.46 -2.94
C TYR A 98 -3.50 -5.48 -1.86
N LYS A 99 -2.19 -5.70 -1.64
CA LYS A 99 -1.69 -6.77 -0.78
C LYS A 99 -1.93 -6.47 0.71
N GLU A 100 -1.82 -5.22 1.14
CA GLU A 100 -2.29 -4.76 2.47
C GLU A 100 -3.82 -4.80 2.58
N TYR A 101 -4.52 -4.56 1.46
CA TYR A 101 -5.96 -4.37 1.39
C TYR A 101 -6.76 -5.68 1.41
N ILE A 102 -6.14 -6.78 0.97
CA ILE A 102 -6.77 -8.10 0.83
C ILE A 102 -6.41 -9.02 1.99
N VAL A 103 -5.19 -8.99 2.53
CA VAL A 103 -4.75 -9.96 3.56
C VAL A 103 -5.51 -9.78 4.88
N ASP A 104 -5.72 -8.54 5.34
CA ASP A 104 -6.46 -8.28 6.57
C ASP A 104 -7.98 -8.50 6.40
N ASN A 105 -8.51 -8.25 5.21
CA ASN A 105 -9.94 -8.42 4.92
C ASN A 105 -10.30 -9.88 4.65
N VAL A 106 -9.46 -10.67 3.96
CA VAL A 106 -9.70 -12.09 3.69
C VAL A 106 -9.52 -12.92 4.97
N GLY A 107 -8.52 -12.59 5.80
CA GLY A 107 -8.32 -13.23 7.11
C GLY A 107 -9.52 -13.09 8.06
N ASN A 108 -10.13 -11.90 8.09
CA ASN A 108 -11.35 -11.66 8.90
C ASN A 108 -12.65 -12.12 8.22
N MET A 109 -12.77 -12.04 6.89
CA MET A 109 -13.97 -12.48 6.16
C MET A 109 -14.13 -14.01 6.14
N LEU A 110 -13.03 -14.78 6.08
CA LEU A 110 -13.06 -16.24 6.28
C LEU A 110 -13.46 -16.60 7.72
N LYS A 111 -13.03 -15.82 8.71
CA LYS A 111 -13.39 -16.02 10.12
C LYS A 111 -14.87 -15.75 10.38
N ILE A 112 -15.43 -14.68 9.80
CA ILE A 112 -16.85 -14.31 9.95
C ILE A 112 -17.76 -15.30 9.19
N ARG A 113 -17.33 -15.83 8.04
CA ARG A 113 -18.09 -16.89 7.35
C ARG A 113 -18.01 -18.26 8.04
N SER A 114 -16.89 -18.60 8.69
CA SER A 114 -16.77 -19.83 9.49
C SER A 114 -17.65 -19.80 10.75
N LEU A 115 -17.87 -18.62 11.35
CA LEU A 115 -18.76 -18.45 12.51
C LEU A 115 -20.24 -18.36 12.10
N ALA A 116 -20.55 -17.92 10.88
CA ALA A 116 -21.91 -17.87 10.35
C ALA A 116 -22.44 -19.24 9.85
N CYS A 117 -21.59 -20.23 9.65
CA CYS A 117 -21.98 -21.60 9.26
C CYS A 117 -21.98 -22.60 10.44
N LEU A 118 -21.86 -22.14 11.68
CA LEU A 118 -21.77 -22.97 12.89
C LEU A 118 -22.91 -22.75 13.89
N ASN A 119 -24.05 -22.20 13.42
CA ASN A 119 -25.35 -22.27 14.09
C ASN A 119 -26.38 -22.87 13.13
#